data_AF-A0A842X8N5-F1
#
_entry.id   AF-A0A842X8N5-F1
#
_cell.length_a   1.000
_cell.length_b   1.000
_cell.length_c   1.000
_cell.angle_alpha   90.00
_cell.angle_beta   90.00
_cell.angle_gamma   90.00
#
_symmetry.space_group_name_H-M   'P 1'
#
loop_
_entity.id
_entity.type
_entity.pdbx_description
1 polymer ?
#
loop_
_entity_poly.entity_id
_entity_poly.type
_entity_poly.pdbx_seq_one_letter_code
_entity_poly.pdbx_strand_id
1 'polypeptide(L)' 'MLPISREGNVKENDLREIWRNVIHTLRDKRLPNERTSCPFKDLCQGGCPARSYLAGGLDKKDLFCKSPENF' A
#
# COMPACT_ATOMS: atom_id res chain seq x y z
N MET A 1 -28.13 2.44 -1.89
CA MET A 1 -27.21 3.59 -2.01
C MET A 1 -25.86 3.03 -2.42
N LEU A 2 -25.44 3.24 -3.67
CA LEU A 2 -24.09 2.88 -4.12
C LEU A 2 -23.12 3.94 -3.56
N PRO A 3 -21.89 3.56 -3.20
CA PRO A 3 -21.13 4.28 -2.19
C PRO A 3 -20.57 5.60 -2.73
N ILE A 4 -20.43 6.56 -1.82
CA ILE A 4 -19.42 7.62 -1.81
C ILE A 4 -18.16 7.08 -2.50
N SER A 5 -17.55 7.84 -3.43
CA SER A 5 -16.34 7.43 -4.15
C SER A 5 -15.42 6.61 -3.25
N ARG A 6 -14.96 5.45 -3.72
CA ARG A 6 -14.20 4.51 -2.88
C ARG A 6 -12.93 5.16 -2.31
N GLU A 7 -12.47 6.22 -2.96
CA GLU A 7 -11.32 7.08 -2.70
C GLU A 7 -11.62 8.28 -1.74
N GLY A 8 -12.89 8.51 -1.39
CA GLY A 8 -13.36 9.64 -0.58
C GLY A 8 -13.59 10.92 -1.39
N ASN A 9 -14.30 11.89 -0.80
CA ASN A 9 -14.57 13.20 -1.41
C ASN A 9 -14.40 14.32 -0.36
N VAL A 10 -13.43 15.21 -0.55
CA VAL A 10 -13.10 16.29 0.41
C VAL A 10 -14.20 17.36 0.56
N LYS A 11 -15.15 17.42 -0.39
CA LYS A 11 -16.33 18.31 -0.29
C LYS A 11 -17.44 17.71 0.56
N GLU A 12 -17.40 16.40 0.79
CA GLU A 12 -18.47 15.62 1.44
C GLU A 12 -17.99 14.91 2.71
N ASN A 13 -16.69 14.69 2.88
CA ASN A 13 -16.10 13.94 3.98
C ASN A 13 -14.96 14.73 4.64
N ASP A 14 -14.80 14.52 5.94
CA ASP A 14 -13.67 15.07 6.68
C ASP A 14 -12.35 14.37 6.28
N LEU A 15 -11.26 15.14 6.24
CA LEU A 15 -9.95 14.60 5.87
C LEU A 15 -9.48 13.49 6.84
N ARG A 16 -9.83 13.56 8.13
CA ARG A 16 -9.53 12.51 9.11
C ARG A 16 -10.27 11.22 8.77
N GLU A 17 -11.51 11.31 8.31
CA GLU A 17 -12.31 10.15 7.92
C GLU A 17 -11.76 9.51 6.65
N ILE A 18 -11.45 10.32 5.62
CA ILE A 18 -10.82 9.83 4.38
C ILE A 18 -9.49 9.14 4.73
N TRP A 19 -8.66 9.77 5.55
CA TRP A 19 -7.38 9.20 5.97
C TRP A 19 -7.53 7.85 6.70
N ARG A 20 -8.45 7.79 7.67
CA ARG A 20 -8.65 6.60 8.51
C ARG A 20 -9.34 5.45 7.78
N ASN A 21 -10.32 5.74 6.93
CA ASN A 21 -11.21 4.71 6.40
C ASN A 21 -10.91 4.34 4.96
N VAL A 22 -10.38 5.26 4.16
CA VAL A 22 -10.14 5.02 2.73
C VAL A 22 -8.69 4.64 2.45
N ILE A 23 -7.76 5.46 2.93
CA ILE A 23 -6.34 5.35 2.56
C ILE A 23 -5.64 4.22 3.35
N HIS A 24 -6.25 3.70 4.41
CA HIS A 24 -5.67 2.66 5.27
C HIS A 24 -5.20 1.42 4.50
N THR A 25 -5.90 1.02 3.43
CA THR A 25 -5.55 -0.16 2.61
C THR A 25 -4.17 -0.08 1.97
N LEU A 26 -3.67 1.13 1.69
CA LEU A 26 -2.33 1.35 1.15
C LEU A 26 -1.26 1.41 2.26
N ARG A 27 -1.64 1.85 3.46
CA ARG A 27 -0.75 1.99 4.63
C ARG A 27 -0.55 0.68 5.37
N ASP A 28 -1.62 -0.11 5.45
CA ASP A 28 -1.68 -1.38 6.18
C ASP A 28 -1.45 -2.57 5.22
N LYS A 29 -0.91 -2.31 4.03
CA LYS A 29 -0.58 -3.32 3.04
C LYS A 29 0.35 -4.36 3.67
N ARG A 30 -0.04 -5.63 3.58
CA ARG A 30 0.81 -6.76 4.00
C ARG A 30 2.04 -6.85 3.10
N LEU A 31 3.21 -6.92 3.72
CA LEU A 31 4.45 -7.21 3.01
C LEU A 31 4.48 -8.69 2.60
N PRO A 32 4.96 -9.01 1.39
CA PRO A 32 5.33 -10.40 1.09
C PRO A 32 6.40 -10.87 2.07
N ASN A 33 6.30 -12.13 2.51
CA ASN A 33 7.12 -12.70 3.59
C ASN A 33 8.64 -12.50 3.39
N GLU A 34 9.09 -12.57 2.13
CA GLU A 34 10.46 -12.34 1.64
C GLU A 34 11.02 -10.95 1.97
N ARG A 35 10.21 -10.00 2.46
CA ARG A 35 10.66 -8.64 2.82
C ARG A 35 10.59 -8.33 4.30
N THR A 36 10.21 -9.29 5.14
CA THR A 36 10.15 -9.07 6.59
C THR A 36 11.54 -8.90 7.23
N SER A 37 12.60 -9.35 6.55
CA SER A 37 14.00 -9.15 6.98
C SER A 37 14.72 -7.98 6.31
N CYS A 38 14.09 -7.31 5.33
CA CYS A 38 14.70 -6.16 4.67
C CYS A 38 14.95 -5.02 5.70
N PRO A 39 16.17 -4.47 5.78
CA PRO A 39 16.48 -3.41 6.75
C PRO A 39 15.70 -2.12 6.50
N PHE A 40 15.13 -1.96 5.30
CA PHE A 40 14.32 -0.80 4.92
C PHE A 40 12.81 -1.08 4.97
N LYS A 41 12.36 -2.21 5.52
CA LYS A 41 10.94 -2.63 5.47
C LYS A 41 9.99 -1.59 6.04
N ASP A 42 10.36 -0.91 7.12
CA ASP A 42 9.49 0.05 7.80
C ASP A 42 9.42 1.40 7.06
N LEU A 43 10.45 1.74 6.29
CA LEU A 43 10.49 2.96 5.49
C LEU A 43 9.88 2.77 4.09
N CYS A 44 10.19 1.65 3.45
CA CYS A 44 9.82 1.36 2.06
C CYS A 44 8.46 0.65 1.96
N GLN A 45 8.09 -0.12 2.99
CA GLN A 45 6.86 -0.92 3.05
C GLN A 45 6.61 -1.75 1.78
N GLY A 46 7.67 -2.36 1.24
CA GLY A 46 7.56 -3.25 0.08
C GLY A 46 7.52 -2.53 -1.27
N GLY A 47 7.73 -1.22 -1.30
CA GLY A 47 7.82 -0.41 -2.51
C GLY A 47 6.48 0.22 -2.91
N CYS A 48 6.37 0.62 -4.17
CA CYS A 48 5.19 1.31 -4.70
C CYS A 48 3.98 0.36 -4.83
N PRO A 49 2.86 0.63 -4.12
CA PRO A 49 1.65 -0.20 -4.21
C PRO A 49 1.06 -0.26 -5.63
N ALA A 50 1.13 0.84 -6.38
CA ALA A 50 0.62 0.90 -7.75
C ALA A 50 1.39 -0.04 -8.70
N ARG A 51 2.73 -0.10 -8.57
CA ARG A 51 3.55 -1.03 -9.37
C ARG A 51 3.32 -2.49 -8.97
N SER A 52 3.20 -2.77 -7.67
CA SER A 52 2.81 -4.11 -7.20
C SER A 52 1.47 -4.54 -7.80
N TYR A 53 0.45 -3.66 -7.77
CA TYR A 53 -0.86 -3.95 -8.36
C TYR A 53 -0.77 -4.29 -9.85
N LEU A 54 0.00 -3.51 -10.62
CA LEU A 54 0.26 -3.79 -12.04
C LEU A 54 1.00 -5.12 -12.27
N ALA A 55 1.77 -5.59 -11.30
CA ALA A 55 2.46 -6.87 -11.33
C ALA A 55 1.58 -8.07 -10.89
N GLY A 56 0.27 -7.86 -10.67
CA GLY A 56 -0.69 -8.91 -10.37
C GLY A 56 -1.20 -8.96 -8.93
N GLY A 57 -0.99 -7.91 -8.13
CA GLY A 57 -1.61 -7.80 -6.80
C GLY A 57 -0.86 -6.87 -5.83
N LEU A 58 -1.57 -6.34 -4.83
CA LEU A 58 -0.94 -5.50 -3.81
C LEU A 58 0.11 -6.25 -2.98
N ASP A 59 -0.02 -7.56 -2.84
CA ASP A 59 0.92 -8.47 -2.18
C ASP A 59 2.20 -8.73 -2.99
N LYS A 60 2.27 -8.29 -4.26
CA LYS A 60 3.40 -8.57 -5.15
C LYS A 60 4.59 -7.67 -4.88
N LYS A 61 5.78 -8.20 -5.22
CA LYS A 61 7.04 -7.47 -5.22
C LYS A 61 6.92 -6.26 -6.15
N ASP A 62 7.25 -5.08 -5.64
CA ASP A 62 7.53 -3.93 -6.50
C ASP A 62 8.68 -4.29 -7.46
N LEU A 63 8.41 -4.20 -8.76
CA LEU A 63 9.33 -4.51 -9.86
C LEU A 63 10.66 -3.74 -9.78
N PHE A 64 10.68 -2.58 -9.11
CA PHE A 64 11.89 -1.74 -8.99
C PHE A 64 12.65 -1.97 -7.68
N CYS A 65 12.21 -2.90 -6.83
CA CYS A 65 12.96 -3.27 -5.64
C CYS A 65 14.23 -4.03 -6.03
N LYS A 66 15.37 -3.39 -5.77
CA LYS A 66 16.71 -3.97 -5.96
C LYS A 66 17.28 -4.63 -4.70
N SER A 67 16.58 -4.53 -3.57
CA SER A 67 17.05 -5.20 -2.34
C SER A 67 17.15 -6.70 -2.60
N PRO A 68 18.27 -7.35 -2.26
CA PRO A 68 18.36 -8.79 -2.26
C PRO A 68 17.30 -9.38 -1.30
N GLU A 69 16.82 -10.57 -1.62
CA GLU A 69 15.74 -11.26 -0.87
C GLU A 69 16.20 -11.79 0.50
N ASN A 70 17.51 -11.71 0.78
CA ASN A 70 18.11 -12.19 2.01
C ASN A 70 19.00 -11.10 2.60
N PHE A 71 18.47 -10.38 3.58
CA PHE A 71 19.24 -9.80 4.68
C PHE A 71 18.88 -10.56 5.95
#